data_AF-A0A952I9E6-F1
#
_entry.id   AF-A0A952I9E6-F1
#
_cell.length_a   1.000
_cell.length_b   1.000
_cell.length_c   1.000
_cell.angle_alpha   90.00
_cell.angle_beta   90.00
_cell.angle_gamma   90.00
#
_symmetry.space_group_name_H-M   'P 1'
#
loop_
_entity.id
_entity.type
_entity.pdbx_description
1 polymer ?
#
loop_
_entity_poly.entity_id
_entity_poly.type
_entity_poly.pdbx_seq_one_letter_code
_entity_poly.pdbx_strand_id
1 'polypeptide(L)'
;MVSTTYKKFSVVLLFLLIGFSRNIIAQYEIKSFKFKKRNKKSLVVPFKLVHNLMIVPLQINGSDTLQFILDTGVSTTIITGLPNGEELNLKYMKELELSGLGEGEAVKALYSTGNTLELDGAIGYNHEILYLLDDVFHLSSSMGTYVHGLIGYDFFKNFVVEVNYTKELLVLHEPKRYRRKNWKKRFSGKQKGIVPIEIEKFKPYINATIEQENGDTVGVKLLV
;
A
#
# COMPACT_ATOMS: atom_id res chain seq x y z
N MET A 1 29.75 -38.76 50.03
CA MET A 1 29.22 -37.40 50.24
C MET A 1 29.52 -36.51 49.00
N VAL A 2 29.04 -36.88 47.80
CA VAL A 2 29.41 -36.16 46.54
C VAL A 2 28.20 -35.89 45.61
N SER A 3 26.98 -36.31 45.94
CA SER A 3 25.85 -36.23 44.99
C SER A 3 25.02 -34.94 45.04
N THR A 4 25.24 -34.05 46.02
CA THR A 4 24.41 -32.85 46.22
C THR A 4 24.91 -31.61 45.46
N THR A 5 26.17 -31.59 45.01
CA THR A 5 26.77 -30.41 44.37
C THR A 5 26.34 -30.24 42.91
N TYR A 6 26.13 -31.34 42.17
CA TYR A 6 25.71 -31.31 40.76
C TYR A 6 24.26 -30.82 40.57
N LYS A 7 23.37 -31.08 41.54
CA LYS A 7 21.98 -30.59 41.50
C LYS A 7 21.90 -29.07 41.62
N LYS A 8 22.78 -28.43 42.40
CA LYS A 8 22.79 -26.97 42.56
C LYS A 8 23.34 -26.26 41.32
N PHE A 9 24.33 -26.83 40.64
CA PHE A 9 24.88 -26.27 39.40
C PHE A 9 23.89 -26.34 38.22
N SER A 10 23.11 -27.42 38.13
CA SER A 10 22.10 -27.60 37.06
C SER A 10 20.94 -26.60 37.17
N VAL A 11 20.52 -26.25 38.40
CA VAL A 11 19.45 -25.26 38.62
C VAL A 11 19.90 -23.83 38.27
N VAL A 12 21.16 -23.47 38.51
CA VAL A 12 21.70 -22.15 38.15
C VAL A 12 21.80 -21.99 36.62
N LEU A 13 22.16 -23.06 35.89
CA LEU A 13 22.20 -23.05 34.43
C LEU A 13 20.78 -22.89 33.81
N LEU A 14 19.77 -23.48 34.44
CA LEU A 14 18.37 -23.37 34.03
C LEU A 14 17.82 -21.94 34.21
N PHE A 15 18.18 -21.26 35.31
CA PHE A 15 17.81 -19.85 35.52
C PHE A 15 18.52 -18.88 34.58
N LEU A 16 19.75 -19.20 34.14
CA LEU A 16 20.48 -18.43 33.13
C LEU A 16 19.86 -18.58 31.72
N LEU A 17 19.32 -19.76 31.40
CA LEU A 17 18.57 -19.99 30.14
C LEU A 17 17.20 -19.29 30.13
N ILE A 18 16.51 -19.22 31.27
CA ILE A 18 15.21 -18.54 31.40
C ILE A 18 15.39 -17.00 31.45
N GLY A 19 16.52 -16.50 31.95
CA GLY A 19 16.86 -15.07 31.92
C GLY A 19 17.24 -14.51 30.54
N PHE A 20 17.55 -15.39 29.59
CA PHE A 20 17.90 -15.03 28.21
C PHE A 20 16.74 -15.10 27.21
N SER A 21 15.53 -15.49 27.64
CA SER A 21 14.31 -15.24 26.85
C SER A 21 13.89 -13.76 26.95
N ARG A 22 14.86 -12.85 26.80
CA ARG A 22 14.55 -11.48 26.43
C ARG A 22 13.80 -11.56 25.12
N ASN A 23 12.50 -11.26 25.19
CA ASN A 23 11.58 -10.98 24.11
C ASN A 23 12.33 -10.65 22.80
N ILE A 24 12.68 -11.69 22.04
CA ILE A 24 12.89 -11.54 20.61
C ILE A 24 11.47 -11.39 20.09
N ILE A 25 10.93 -10.18 20.26
CA ILE A 25 9.98 -9.68 19.29
C ILE A 25 10.84 -9.59 18.05
N ALA A 26 10.89 -10.69 17.29
CA ALA A 26 11.18 -10.62 15.89
C ALA A 26 10.16 -9.62 15.37
N GLN A 27 10.57 -8.35 15.25
CA GLN A 27 9.88 -7.40 14.42
C GLN A 27 10.10 -7.99 13.02
N TYR A 28 9.25 -8.95 12.66
CA TYR A 28 8.86 -9.11 11.27
C TYR A 28 8.58 -7.68 10.84
N GLU A 29 9.45 -7.08 10.03
CA GLU A 29 9.26 -5.73 9.53
C GLU A 29 7.95 -5.77 8.74
N ILE A 30 6.85 -5.44 9.42
CA ILE A 30 5.53 -5.43 8.82
C ILE A 30 5.61 -4.37 7.75
N LYS A 31 5.49 -4.80 6.48
CA LYS A 31 5.35 -3.93 5.30
C LYS A 31 4.12 -3.05 5.50
N SER A 32 4.33 -1.92 6.16
CA SER A 32 3.26 -1.07 6.64
C SER A 32 3.69 0.37 6.58
N PHE A 33 2.82 1.19 6.00
CA PHE A 33 2.89 2.62 6.15
C PHE A 33 2.44 3.03 7.55
N LYS A 34 3.10 4.04 8.10
CA LYS A 34 2.75 4.69 9.35
C LYS A 34 2.97 6.19 9.24
N PHE A 35 2.34 6.95 10.14
CA PHE A 35 2.61 8.37 10.25
C PHE A 35 4.00 8.60 10.87
N LYS A 36 4.79 9.51 10.28
CA LYS A 36 6.12 9.90 10.79
C LYS A 36 6.02 10.48 12.22
N LYS A 37 4.99 11.29 12.47
CA LYS A 37 4.71 11.86 13.80
C LYS A 37 3.80 10.94 14.60
N ARG A 38 4.23 10.54 15.80
CA ARG A 38 3.40 9.78 16.75
C ARG A 38 2.16 10.58 17.16
N ASN A 39 1.08 9.89 17.50
CA ASN A 39 -0.18 10.45 18.01
C ASN A 39 -0.98 11.36 17.05
N LYS A 40 -0.56 11.51 15.79
CA LYS A 40 -1.40 12.13 14.75
C LYS A 40 -2.63 11.25 14.48
N LYS A 41 -3.81 11.88 14.40
CA LYS A 41 -5.07 11.19 14.06
C LYS A 41 -5.26 11.06 12.56
N SER A 42 -4.78 12.04 11.81
CA SER A 42 -4.87 12.07 10.35
C SER A 42 -3.76 12.90 9.71
N LEU A 43 -3.52 12.63 8.43
CA LEU A 43 -2.69 13.41 7.52
C LEU A 43 -3.52 13.84 6.32
N VAL A 44 -3.17 14.99 5.76
CA VAL A 44 -3.79 15.52 4.54
C VAL A 44 -2.68 15.60 3.51
N VAL A 45 -2.92 14.98 2.35
CA VAL A 45 -1.97 14.82 1.27
C VAL A 45 -2.62 15.39 0.03
N PRO A 46 -2.05 16.43 -0.60
CA PRO A 46 -2.55 16.92 -1.86
C PRO A 46 -2.28 15.88 -2.97
N PHE A 47 -3.21 15.77 -3.91
CA PHE A 47 -3.02 15.02 -5.15
C PHE A 47 -3.35 15.92 -6.34
N LYS A 48 -3.04 15.48 -7.56
CA LYS A 48 -3.54 16.10 -8.79
C LYS A 48 -4.54 15.18 -9.45
N LEU A 49 -5.66 15.71 -9.93
CA LEU A 49 -6.64 14.93 -10.69
C LEU A 49 -6.40 15.13 -12.19
N VAL A 50 -5.90 14.10 -12.87
CA VAL A 50 -5.62 14.13 -14.32
C VAL A 50 -6.31 12.95 -14.98
N HIS A 51 -7.19 13.22 -15.95
CA HIS A 51 -8.00 12.19 -16.63
C HIS A 51 -8.68 11.22 -15.65
N ASN A 52 -9.26 11.75 -14.56
CA ASN A 52 -9.90 11.02 -13.46
C ASN A 52 -8.97 10.14 -12.61
N LEU A 53 -7.66 10.17 -12.84
CA LEU A 53 -6.67 9.48 -12.01
C LEU A 53 -6.09 10.43 -10.96
N MET A 54 -5.96 9.91 -9.74
CA MET A 54 -5.32 10.65 -8.64
C MET A 54 -3.81 10.42 -8.68
N ILE A 55 -3.06 11.49 -8.88
CA ILE A 55 -1.60 11.46 -8.89
C ILE A 55 -1.08 12.00 -7.56
N VAL A 56 -0.34 11.17 -6.82
CA VAL A 56 0.24 11.50 -5.51
C VAL A 56 1.77 11.57 -5.57
N PRO A 57 2.39 12.48 -4.80
CA PRO A 57 3.84 12.54 -4.68
C PRO A 57 4.36 11.42 -3.76
N LEU A 58 5.40 10.73 -4.21
CA LEU A 58 6.06 9.64 -3.48
C LEU A 58 7.58 9.76 -3.64
N GLN A 59 8.32 9.48 -2.57
CA GLN A 59 9.78 9.31 -2.60
C GLN A 59 10.12 7.85 -2.30
N ILE A 60 11.12 7.33 -3.00
CA ILE A 60 11.58 5.95 -2.87
C ILE A 60 13.05 5.96 -2.48
N ASN A 61 13.38 5.36 -1.33
CA ASN A 61 14.76 5.28 -0.82
C ASN A 61 15.50 6.64 -0.77
N GLY A 62 14.77 7.72 -0.46
CA GLY A 62 15.34 9.07 -0.36
C GLY A 62 15.59 9.78 -1.69
N SER A 63 15.01 9.29 -2.79
CA SER A 63 15.00 9.97 -4.09
C SER A 63 14.23 11.29 -4.07
N ASP A 64 14.32 12.01 -5.19
CA ASP A 64 13.46 13.13 -5.51
C ASP A 64 11.97 12.71 -5.55
N THR A 65 11.08 13.70 -5.57
CA THR A 65 9.64 13.45 -5.56
C THR A 65 9.17 12.93 -6.92
N LEU A 66 8.79 11.66 -6.91
CA LEU A 66 8.16 10.98 -8.04
C LEU A 66 6.64 11.13 -8.00
N GLN A 67 6.02 10.94 -9.16
CA GLN A 67 4.57 11.04 -9.35
C GLN A 67 3.97 9.65 -9.58
N PHE A 68 3.06 9.23 -8.72
CA PHE A 68 2.42 7.91 -8.78
C PHE A 68 0.91 8.03 -8.92
N ILE A 69 0.31 7.22 -9.78
CA ILE A 69 -1.13 7.02 -9.77
C ILE A 69 -1.48 6.18 -8.54
N LEU A 70 -2.46 6.65 -7.77
CA LEU A 70 -3.03 5.91 -6.66
C LEU A 70 -4.13 4.97 -7.19
N ASP A 71 -3.84 3.68 -7.27
CA ASP A 71 -4.64 2.65 -7.95
C ASP A 71 -4.97 1.47 -7.02
N THR A 72 -6.25 1.22 -6.79
CA THR A 72 -6.76 0.10 -5.97
C THR A 72 -6.63 -1.26 -6.66
N GLY A 73 -6.43 -1.29 -7.97
CA GLY A 73 -6.28 -2.50 -8.79
C GLY A 73 -4.91 -3.16 -8.69
N VAL A 74 -3.90 -2.46 -8.16
CA VAL A 74 -2.53 -2.98 -7.99
C VAL A 74 -2.24 -3.39 -6.54
N SER A 75 -1.62 -4.56 -6.36
CA SER A 75 -1.30 -5.08 -5.03
C SER A 75 0.02 -4.55 -4.47
N THR A 76 0.97 -4.31 -5.36
CA THR A 76 2.36 -3.96 -5.09
C THR A 76 2.68 -2.70 -5.88
N THR A 77 3.50 -1.81 -5.32
CA THR A 77 3.98 -0.62 -6.04
C THR A 77 4.71 -1.03 -7.32
N ILE A 78 4.32 -0.44 -8.45
CA ILE A 78 4.91 -0.68 -9.77
C ILE A 78 5.56 0.61 -10.24
N ILE A 79 6.78 0.54 -10.74
CA ILE A 79 7.46 1.64 -11.45
C ILE A 79 7.47 1.27 -12.92
N THR A 80 6.96 2.16 -13.76
CA THR A 80 6.76 1.92 -15.19
C THR A 80 7.80 2.63 -16.04
N GLY A 81 8.51 3.59 -15.46
CA GLY A 81 9.62 4.29 -16.10
C GLY A 81 10.21 5.37 -15.21
N LEU A 82 11.49 5.64 -15.41
CA LEU A 82 12.22 6.75 -14.80
C LEU A 82 12.78 7.63 -15.93
N PRO A 83 12.05 8.67 -16.35
CA PRO A 83 12.53 9.55 -17.41
C PRO A 83 13.77 10.34 -16.96
N ASN A 84 14.52 10.88 -17.93
CA ASN A 84 15.54 11.91 -17.71
C ASN A 84 16.74 11.54 -16.80
N GLY A 85 17.09 10.25 -16.69
CA GLY A 85 18.27 9.83 -15.93
C GLY A 85 18.07 9.87 -14.42
N GLU A 86 16.81 9.86 -13.95
CA GLU A 86 16.50 9.64 -12.55
C GLU A 86 16.99 8.26 -12.12
N GLU A 87 17.88 8.22 -11.14
CA GLU A 87 18.40 6.97 -10.57
C GLU A 87 17.68 6.65 -9.27
N LEU A 88 17.10 5.45 -9.19
CA LEU A 88 16.57 4.90 -7.95
C LEU A 88 17.52 3.88 -7.36
N ASN A 89 17.90 4.10 -6.10
CA ASN A 89 18.65 3.15 -5.30
C ASN A 89 17.76 2.02 -4.80
N LEU A 90 17.22 1.20 -5.73
CA LEU A 90 16.42 0.03 -5.41
C LEU A 90 17.27 -1.04 -4.72
N LYS A 91 16.71 -1.67 -3.70
CA LYS A 91 17.42 -2.68 -2.90
C LYS A 91 17.08 -4.09 -3.37
N TYR A 92 18.05 -5.01 -3.30
CA TYR A 92 17.87 -6.44 -3.59
C TYR A 92 17.02 -6.73 -4.83
N MET A 93 17.63 -6.62 -6.01
CA MET A 93 16.92 -6.80 -7.28
C MET A 93 17.03 -8.25 -7.79
N LYS A 94 15.90 -8.83 -8.16
CA LYS A 94 15.81 -10.09 -8.90
C LYS A 94 14.97 -9.88 -10.15
N GLU A 95 15.45 -10.33 -11.30
CA GLU A 95 14.64 -10.31 -12.53
C GLU A 95 13.53 -11.36 -12.47
N LEU A 96 12.35 -11.00 -12.95
CA LEU A 96 11.21 -11.89 -13.14
C LEU A 96 10.42 -11.50 -14.39
N GLU A 97 9.59 -12.43 -14.84
CA GLU A 97 8.63 -12.20 -15.92
C GLU A 97 7.22 -12.13 -15.34
N LEU A 98 6.50 -11.06 -15.67
CA LEU A 98 5.14 -10.80 -15.22
C LEU A 98 4.16 -11.09 -16.35
N SER A 99 3.10 -11.83 -16.04
CA SER A 99 1.95 -12.02 -16.91
C SER A 99 0.74 -11.27 -16.36
N GLY A 100 -0.18 -10.88 -17.25
CA GLY A 100 -1.45 -10.24 -16.86
C GLY A 100 -1.37 -8.74 -16.56
N LEU A 101 -0.37 -8.03 -17.10
CA LEU A 101 -0.29 -6.56 -17.08
C LEU A 101 -0.98 -5.88 -18.28
N GLY A 102 -1.68 -6.66 -19.10
CA GLY A 102 -2.33 -6.21 -20.33
C GLY A 102 -2.48 -7.36 -21.32
N GLU A 103 -2.82 -7.02 -22.56
CA GLU A 103 -2.74 -7.96 -23.69
C GLU A 103 -1.28 -8.03 -24.18
N GLY A 104 -0.75 -9.24 -24.38
CA GLY A 104 0.58 -9.44 -24.93
C GLY A 104 1.44 -10.47 -24.20
N GLU A 105 2.73 -10.48 -24.53
CA GLU A 105 3.74 -11.36 -23.95
C GLU A 105 4.09 -10.99 -22.51
N ALA A 106 4.83 -11.86 -21.83
CA ALA A 106 5.27 -11.59 -20.47
C ALA A 106 6.21 -10.37 -20.44
N VAL A 107 6.00 -9.51 -19.44
CA VAL A 107 6.78 -8.26 -19.26
C VAL A 107 7.90 -8.53 -18.29
N LYS A 108 9.13 -8.15 -18.65
CA LYS A 108 10.27 -8.27 -17.74
C LYS A 108 10.24 -7.18 -16.68
N ALA A 109 10.50 -7.57 -15.44
CA ALA A 109 10.57 -6.65 -14.32
C ALA A 109 11.69 -7.01 -13.35
N LEU A 110 12.24 -5.98 -12.70
CA LEU A 110 13.09 -6.14 -11.52
C LEU A 110 12.23 -6.08 -10.27
N TYR A 111 12.28 -7.15 -9.50
CA TYR A 111 11.66 -7.26 -8.19
C TYR A 111 12.63 -6.81 -7.11
N SER A 112 12.26 -5.74 -6.42
CA SER A 112 13.06 -5.12 -5.37
C SER A 112 12.36 -5.25 -4.02
N THR A 113 13.12 -5.54 -2.96
CA THR A 113 12.60 -5.68 -1.58
C THR A 113 13.38 -4.81 -0.60
N GLY A 114 12.83 -4.54 0.60
CA GLY A 114 13.54 -3.72 1.59
C GLY A 114 13.45 -2.21 1.36
N ASN A 115 12.56 -1.77 0.47
CA ASN A 115 12.47 -0.36 0.07
C ASN A 115 11.76 0.49 1.12
N THR A 116 12.13 1.76 1.19
CA THR A 116 11.46 2.78 1.98
C THR A 116 10.64 3.66 1.04
N LEU A 117 9.35 3.79 1.31
CA LEU A 117 8.43 4.65 0.58
C LEU A 117 7.98 5.79 1.49
N GLU A 118 8.07 7.01 1.01
CA GLU A 118 7.70 8.21 1.76
C GLU A 118 6.71 9.06 0.98
N LEU A 119 5.67 9.48 1.68
CA LEU A 119 4.66 10.40 1.20
C LEU A 119 4.45 11.43 2.31
N ASP A 120 4.04 12.66 2.00
CA ASP A 120 4.10 13.75 2.99
C ASP A 120 3.46 13.38 4.35
N GLY A 121 4.31 13.31 5.39
CA GLY A 121 3.94 12.89 6.75
C GLY A 121 3.80 11.39 7.01
N ALA A 122 3.83 10.52 5.99
CA ALA A 122 3.76 9.06 6.09
C ALA A 122 5.05 8.37 5.58
N ILE A 123 5.35 7.21 6.13
CA ILE A 123 6.52 6.41 5.76
C ILE A 123 6.22 4.92 5.87
N GLY A 124 6.61 4.16 4.86
CA GLY A 124 6.55 2.70 4.81
C GLY A 124 7.97 2.13 4.69
N TYR A 125 8.26 1.10 5.48
CA TYR A 125 9.53 0.38 5.42
C TYR A 125 9.33 -1.03 4.88
N ASN A 126 10.40 -1.61 4.35
CA ASN A 126 10.44 -2.97 3.82
C ASN A 126 9.41 -3.25 2.70
N HIS A 127 9.14 -2.25 1.85
CA HIS A 127 8.22 -2.39 0.73
C HIS A 127 8.85 -3.14 -0.46
N GLU A 128 7.99 -3.85 -1.17
CA GLU A 128 8.29 -4.49 -2.45
C GLU A 128 7.96 -3.52 -3.58
N ILE A 129 8.81 -3.52 -4.61
CA ILE A 129 8.64 -2.71 -5.81
C ILE A 129 8.87 -3.61 -7.00
N LEU A 130 7.99 -3.51 -8.00
CA LEU A 130 8.20 -4.06 -9.33
C LEU A 130 8.61 -2.93 -10.26
N TYR A 131 9.84 -2.96 -10.77
CA TYR A 131 10.32 -2.02 -11.78
C TYR A 131 10.23 -2.68 -13.15
N LEU A 132 9.34 -2.20 -14.02
CA LEU A 132 9.21 -2.71 -15.37
C LEU A 132 10.37 -2.23 -16.23
N LEU A 133 10.95 -3.14 -17.01
CA LEU A 133 12.06 -2.82 -17.92
C LEU A 133 11.57 -2.16 -19.21
N ASP A 134 10.32 -2.41 -19.59
CA ASP A 134 9.65 -1.84 -20.75
C ASP A 134 8.51 -0.92 -20.30
N ASP A 135 8.33 0.22 -20.98
CA ASP A 135 7.20 1.13 -20.74
C ASP A 135 5.93 0.59 -21.41
N VAL A 136 5.36 -0.47 -20.84
CA VAL A 136 4.18 -1.14 -21.41
C VAL A 136 2.90 -0.31 -21.26
N PHE A 137 2.85 0.56 -20.26
CA PHE A 137 1.64 1.31 -19.93
C PHE A 137 1.54 2.66 -20.63
N HIS A 138 2.67 3.23 -21.10
CA HIS A 138 2.72 4.55 -21.72
C HIS A 138 1.96 5.62 -20.91
N LEU A 139 2.12 5.58 -19.57
CA LEU A 139 1.34 6.41 -18.65
C LEU A 139 1.61 7.89 -18.89
N SER A 140 2.88 8.26 -19.08
CA SER A 140 3.27 9.67 -19.20
C SER A 140 2.71 10.34 -20.46
N SER A 141 2.74 9.65 -21.61
CA SER A 141 2.20 10.18 -22.87
C SER A 141 0.69 10.36 -22.81
N SER A 142 -0.01 9.42 -22.17
CA SER A 142 -1.46 9.46 -21.99
C SER A 142 -1.95 10.56 -21.04
N MET A 143 -1.08 11.02 -20.12
CA MET A 143 -1.45 11.96 -19.06
C MET A 143 -0.95 13.39 -19.31
N GLY A 144 -0.08 13.61 -20.29
CA GLY A 144 0.53 14.93 -20.54
C GLY A 144 1.43 15.43 -19.40
N THR A 145 1.77 14.56 -18.45
CA THR A 145 2.66 14.77 -17.31
C THR A 145 3.43 13.49 -17.05
N TYR A 146 4.64 13.60 -16.50
CA TYR A 146 5.41 12.42 -16.12
C TYR A 146 4.74 11.69 -14.95
N VAL A 147 4.48 10.41 -15.16
CA VAL A 147 3.99 9.46 -14.16
C VAL A 147 5.01 8.32 -14.12
N HIS A 148 5.56 8.08 -12.93
CA HIS A 148 6.65 7.13 -12.71
C HIS A 148 6.12 5.74 -12.39
N GLY A 149 4.87 5.63 -11.93
CA GLY A 149 4.29 4.34 -11.61
C GLY A 149 2.94 4.37 -10.93
N LEU A 150 2.58 3.22 -10.35
CA LEU A 150 1.33 2.93 -9.65
C LEU A 150 1.60 2.53 -8.20
N ILE A 151 0.81 3.03 -7.26
CA ILE A 151 0.82 2.62 -5.85
C ILE A 151 -0.58 2.24 -5.42
N GLY A 152 -0.72 1.16 -4.64
CA GLY A 152 -2.03 0.56 -4.39
C GLY A 152 -2.19 -0.07 -3.03
N TYR A 153 -2.59 -1.34 -3.00
CA TYR A 153 -3.03 -2.02 -1.78
C TYR A 153 -2.02 -1.95 -0.64
N ASP A 154 -0.73 -2.09 -0.95
CA ASP A 154 0.38 -2.00 0.01
C ASP A 154 0.40 -0.68 0.79
N PHE A 155 -0.11 0.40 0.20
CA PHE A 155 -0.40 1.68 0.85
C PHE A 155 -1.79 1.67 1.53
N PHE A 156 -2.86 1.39 0.78
CA PHE A 156 -4.26 1.53 1.25
C PHE A 156 -4.56 0.75 2.52
N LYS A 157 -4.03 -0.47 2.64
CA LYS A 157 -4.31 -1.38 3.77
C LYS A 157 -3.96 -0.82 5.15
N ASN A 158 -3.15 0.24 5.21
CA ASN A 158 -2.65 0.80 6.47
C ASN A 158 -3.50 1.96 7.01
N PHE A 159 -4.45 2.48 6.22
CA PHE A 159 -5.18 3.70 6.54
C PHE A 159 -6.67 3.55 6.32
N VAL A 160 -7.45 4.34 7.08
CA VAL A 160 -8.80 4.69 6.62
C VAL A 160 -8.66 5.90 5.71
N VAL A 161 -9.05 5.75 4.45
CA VAL A 161 -8.83 6.74 3.41
C VAL A 161 -10.11 7.54 3.14
N GLU A 162 -10.01 8.87 3.16
CA GLU A 162 -11.07 9.81 2.78
C GLU A 162 -10.57 10.65 1.61
N VAL A 163 -11.26 10.57 0.47
CA VAL A 163 -10.90 11.32 -0.75
C VAL A 163 -11.84 12.52 -0.90
N ASN A 164 -11.28 13.69 -1.14
CA ASN A 164 -12.02 14.88 -1.55
C ASN A 164 -11.56 15.31 -2.93
N TYR A 165 -12.26 14.83 -3.97
CA TYR A 165 -11.95 15.12 -5.37
C TYR A 165 -12.01 16.61 -5.70
N THR A 166 -13.02 17.34 -5.20
CA THR A 166 -13.16 18.78 -5.49
C THR A 166 -12.00 19.62 -4.96
N LYS A 167 -11.42 19.22 -3.83
CA LYS A 167 -10.27 19.91 -3.22
C LYS A 167 -8.93 19.28 -3.58
N GLU A 168 -8.95 18.17 -4.30
CA GLU A 168 -7.78 17.33 -4.59
C GLU A 168 -6.99 16.96 -3.32
N LEU A 169 -7.71 16.55 -2.27
CA LEU A 169 -7.12 16.17 -0.98
C LEU A 169 -7.41 14.71 -0.63
N LEU A 170 -6.36 13.97 -0.33
CA LEU A 170 -6.38 12.65 0.26
C LEU A 170 -6.16 12.76 1.77
N VAL A 171 -7.14 12.34 2.57
CA VAL A 171 -7.04 12.34 4.03
C VAL A 171 -6.83 10.93 4.52
N LEU A 172 -5.65 10.68 5.07
CA LEU A 172 -5.28 9.40 5.68
C LEU A 172 -5.58 9.47 7.16
N HIS A 173 -6.42 8.58 7.68
CA HIS A 173 -6.73 8.48 9.11
C HIS A 173 -6.05 7.26 9.71
N GLU A 174 -5.50 7.42 10.92
CA GLU A 174 -4.91 6.30 11.67
C GLU A 174 -6.03 5.34 12.11
N PRO A 175 -6.02 4.05 11.70
CA PRO A 175 -7.16 3.16 11.91
C PRO A 175 -7.59 3.02 13.37
N LYS A 176 -6.65 2.94 14.32
CA LYS A 176 -6.98 2.74 15.75
C LYS A 176 -7.61 3.98 16.40
N ARG A 177 -7.43 5.17 15.80
CA ARG A 177 -7.99 6.44 16.28
C ARG A 177 -9.13 6.95 15.42
N TYR A 178 -9.42 6.30 14.30
CA TYR A 178 -10.49 6.70 13.42
C TYR A 178 -11.83 6.44 14.10
N ARG A 179 -12.57 7.53 14.35
CA ARG A 179 -13.96 7.44 14.80
C ARG A 179 -14.86 7.68 13.61
N ARG A 180 -15.59 6.63 13.22
CA ARG A 180 -16.55 6.66 12.12
C ARG A 180 -17.51 7.84 12.29
N LYS A 181 -17.54 8.74 11.30
CA LYS A 181 -18.44 9.90 11.31
C LYS A 181 -19.88 9.40 11.24
N ASN A 182 -20.80 10.02 11.98
CA ASN A 182 -22.23 9.75 11.83
C ASN A 182 -22.74 10.40 10.53
N TRP A 183 -22.50 9.75 9.39
CA TRP A 183 -22.86 10.25 8.05
C TRP A 183 -24.35 10.55 7.89
N LYS A 184 -25.22 9.97 8.72
CA LYS A 184 -26.65 10.33 8.79
C LYS A 184 -26.89 11.82 9.05
N LYS A 185 -26.08 12.46 9.92
CA LYS A 185 -26.24 13.88 10.34
C LYS A 185 -25.49 14.89 9.44
N ARG A 186 -24.40 14.50 8.79
CA ARG A 186 -23.48 15.43 8.11
C ARG A 186 -23.86 15.76 6.65
N PHE A 187 -24.70 14.95 6.02
CA PHE A 187 -25.05 15.08 4.60
C PHE A 187 -26.56 14.91 4.36
N SER A 188 -27.41 15.53 5.18
CA SER A 188 -28.87 15.54 4.92
C SER A 188 -29.14 16.09 3.51
N GLY A 189 -29.77 15.29 2.64
CA GLY A 189 -30.17 15.71 1.28
C GLY A 189 -29.34 15.18 0.09
N LYS A 190 -28.22 14.46 0.27
CA LYS A 190 -27.51 13.78 -0.84
C LYS A 190 -27.85 12.28 -0.88
N GLN A 191 -27.82 11.63 -2.04
CA GLN A 191 -27.91 10.16 -2.13
C GLN A 191 -26.81 9.54 -1.25
N LYS A 192 -27.22 8.76 -0.25
CA LYS A 192 -26.37 8.15 0.78
C LYS A 192 -26.28 6.66 0.51
N GLY A 193 -25.07 6.13 0.49
CA GLY A 193 -24.84 4.68 0.55
C GLY A 193 -23.59 4.38 1.36
N ILE A 194 -23.68 3.41 2.26
CA ILE A 194 -22.49 2.67 2.69
C ILE A 194 -22.50 1.44 1.80
N VAL A 195 -21.52 1.34 0.91
CA VAL A 195 -21.35 0.16 0.09
C VAL A 195 -20.26 -0.68 0.75
N PRO A 196 -20.58 -1.89 1.24
CA PRO A 196 -19.56 -2.77 1.79
C PRO A 196 -18.60 -3.19 0.67
N ILE A 197 -17.31 -3.17 0.96
CA ILE A 197 -16.26 -3.69 0.08
C ILE A 197 -15.67 -4.95 0.70
N GLU A 198 -15.35 -5.92 -0.14
CA GLU A 198 -14.64 -7.15 0.22
C GLU A 198 -13.24 -7.11 -0.37
N ILE A 199 -12.23 -7.42 0.43
CA ILE A 199 -10.84 -7.50 -0.06
C ILE A 199 -10.52 -8.95 -0.34
N GLU A 200 -10.25 -9.28 -1.60
CA GLU A 200 -9.83 -10.61 -2.02
C GLU A 200 -8.52 -10.54 -2.78
N LYS A 201 -7.52 -11.33 -2.36
CA LYS A 201 -6.18 -11.32 -2.96
C LYS A 201 -5.66 -9.90 -3.20
N PHE A 202 -5.83 -9.03 -2.20
CA PHE A 202 -5.38 -7.63 -2.19
C PHE A 202 -6.16 -6.67 -3.09
N LYS A 203 -7.25 -7.11 -3.72
CA LYS A 203 -8.11 -6.28 -4.57
C LYS A 203 -9.47 -6.03 -3.91
N PRO A 204 -9.99 -4.79 -3.93
CA PRO A 204 -11.31 -4.48 -3.39
C PRO A 204 -12.42 -4.77 -4.39
N TYR A 205 -13.49 -5.41 -3.91
CA TYR A 205 -14.65 -5.76 -4.71
C TYR A 205 -15.95 -5.30 -4.06
N ILE A 206 -16.92 -4.95 -4.90
CA ILE A 206 -18.32 -4.73 -4.53
C ILE A 206 -19.16 -5.79 -5.24
N ASN A 207 -19.97 -6.53 -4.48
CA ASN A 207 -21.01 -7.38 -5.04
C ASN A 207 -22.24 -6.51 -5.32
N ALA A 208 -22.74 -6.54 -6.55
CA ALA A 208 -23.90 -5.76 -7.00
C ALA A 208 -24.82 -6.61 -7.87
N THR A 209 -26.04 -6.13 -8.10
CA THR A 209 -26.98 -6.72 -9.05
C THR A 209 -27.22 -5.70 -10.16
N ILE A 210 -27.03 -6.12 -11.41
CA ILE A 210 -27.31 -5.31 -12.60
C ILE A 210 -28.61 -5.79 -13.22
N GLU A 211 -29.49 -4.86 -13.56
CA GLU A 211 -30.68 -5.10 -14.38
C GLU A 211 -30.33 -4.86 -15.85
N GLN A 212 -30.61 -5.85 -16.69
CA GLN A 212 -30.40 -5.78 -18.13
C GLN A 212 -31.61 -5.16 -18.84
N GLU A 213 -31.46 -4.75 -20.10
CA GLU A 213 -32.54 -4.13 -20.88
C GLU A 213 -33.79 -5.00 -21.01
N ASN A 214 -33.65 -6.33 -20.95
CA ASN A 214 -34.75 -7.28 -20.99
C ASN A 214 -35.46 -7.50 -19.64
N GLY A 215 -35.01 -6.82 -18.57
CA GLY A 215 -35.53 -6.94 -17.21
C GLY A 215 -34.88 -8.04 -16.38
N ASP A 216 -33.97 -8.85 -16.94
CA ASP A 216 -33.26 -9.87 -16.18
C ASP A 216 -32.21 -9.25 -15.26
N THR A 217 -32.04 -9.85 -14.08
CA THR A 217 -31.02 -9.41 -13.12
C THR A 217 -29.85 -10.37 -13.06
N VAL A 218 -28.63 -9.83 -13.06
CA VAL A 218 -27.39 -10.61 -12.91
C VAL A 218 -26.58 -10.11 -11.73
N GLY A 219 -26.18 -11.04 -10.87
CA GLY A 219 -25.21 -10.78 -9.80
C GLY A 219 -23.82 -10.60 -10.39
N VAL A 220 -23.18 -9.47 -10.09
CA VAL A 220 -21.85 -9.12 -10.57
C VAL A 220 -20.93 -8.79 -9.41
N LYS A 221 -19.64 -8.98 -9.66
CA LYS A 221 -18.57 -8.62 -8.74
C LYS A 221 -17.68 -7.58 -9.41
N LEU A 222 -17.74 -6.35 -8.91
CA LEU A 222 -17.10 -5.19 -9.51
C LEU A 222 -15.82 -4.86 -8.75
N LEU A 223 -14.71 -4.70 -9.46
CA LEU A 223 -13.48 -4.15 -8.89
C LEU A 223 -13.72 -2.66 -8.57
N VAL A 224 -13.23 -2.21 -7.40
CA VAL A 224 -13.33 -0.82 -6.95
C VAL A 224 -12.07 -0.05 -7.24
#